data_AF-A0A165U8D4-F1
#
_entry.id   AF-A0A165U8D4-F1
#
_cell.length_a   1.000
_cell.length_b   1.000
_cell.length_c   1.000
_cell.angle_alpha   90.00
_cell.angle_beta   90.00
_cell.angle_gamma   90.00
#
_symmetry.space_group_name_H-M   'P 1'
#
loop_
_entity.id
_entity.type
_entity.pdbx_description
1 polymer ?
#
loop_
_entity_poly.entity_id
_entity_poly.type
_entity_poly.pdbx_seq_one_letter_code
_entity_poly.pdbx_strand_id
1 'polypeptide(L)'
;MVTDLPTPDKSGSSGEQELATVVEPEQPIGAFEGIAPVAHTMAGLAATNSRSLGGEVAANVLSASVSQISAELIDTKRELNHVRGQLDECRNTTSTWREKAGVLQERVKGARTARNLGNAAITLGTAAVGVAIELYRQSLNTTSYLVGAIGIAIVLLGWFAGSGGSEE
;
A
#
# COMPACT_ATOMS: atom_id res chain seq x y z
N MET A 1 -43.73 -7.10 -0.08
CA MET A 1 -42.47 -6.95 -0.84
C MET A 1 -41.88 -5.61 -0.45
N VAL A 2 -40.89 -5.61 0.43
CA VAL A 2 -40.12 -4.43 0.80
C VAL A 2 -38.66 -4.86 0.69
N THR A 3 -37.98 -4.32 -0.31
CA THR A 3 -36.54 -4.44 -0.56
C THR A 3 -35.82 -3.47 0.36
N ASP A 4 -35.21 -3.99 1.44
CA ASP A 4 -34.25 -3.26 2.26
C ASP A 4 -32.87 -3.36 1.57
N LEU A 5 -32.53 -2.34 0.80
CA LEU A 5 -31.17 -2.13 0.31
C LEU A 5 -30.45 -1.20 1.31
N PRO A 6 -29.32 -1.62 1.92
CA PRO A 6 -28.60 -0.77 2.84
C PRO A 6 -27.96 0.41 2.10
N THR A 7 -28.29 1.62 2.53
CA THR A 7 -27.64 2.86 2.09
C THR A 7 -26.28 3.04 2.77
N PRO A 8 -25.22 3.40 2.03
CA PRO A 8 -23.88 3.59 2.60
C PRO A 8 -23.78 4.95 3.29
N ASP A 9 -23.92 4.98 4.62
CA ASP A 9 -24.01 6.24 5.39
C ASP A 9 -22.70 6.66 6.09
N LYS A 10 -21.53 6.17 5.68
CA LYS A 10 -20.25 6.61 6.27
C LYS A 10 -19.17 6.81 5.22
N SER A 11 -19.08 8.05 4.74
CA SER A 11 -17.89 8.62 4.08
C SER A 11 -16.72 8.59 5.07
N GLY A 12 -15.68 7.82 4.76
CA GLY A 12 -14.49 7.61 5.60
C GLY A 12 -13.55 8.81 5.71
N SER A 13 -14.09 10.00 5.99
CA SER A 13 -13.37 11.28 6.06
C SER A 13 -12.91 11.67 7.48
N SER A 14 -13.30 10.92 8.53
CA SER A 14 -13.05 11.30 9.93
C SER A 14 -11.79 10.70 10.57
N GLY A 15 -11.03 9.85 9.87
CA GLY A 15 -9.78 9.27 10.39
C GLY A 15 -9.94 8.26 11.53
N GLU A 16 -11.14 8.11 12.10
CA GLU A 16 -11.48 7.08 13.07
C GLU A 16 -12.11 5.88 12.35
N GLN A 17 -11.27 4.92 11.99
CA GLN A 17 -11.76 3.58 11.67
C GLN A 17 -12.02 2.88 13.00
N GLU A 18 -13.29 2.69 13.36
CA GLU A 18 -13.65 1.66 14.33
C GLU A 18 -13.11 0.34 13.80
N LEU A 19 -12.20 -0.26 14.56
CA LEU A 19 -11.59 -1.54 14.26
C LEU A 19 -12.73 -2.50 13.94
N ALA A 20 -12.91 -2.84 12.66
CA ALA A 20 -13.84 -3.88 12.27
C ALA A 20 -13.52 -5.06 13.18
N THR A 21 -14.53 -5.49 13.94
CA THR A 21 -14.44 -6.71 14.77
C THR A 21 -13.72 -7.71 13.88
N VAL A 22 -12.53 -8.12 14.32
CA VAL A 22 -11.75 -9.13 13.62
C VAL A 22 -12.65 -10.35 13.63
N VAL A 23 -13.44 -10.51 12.57
CA VAL A 23 -13.94 -11.80 12.17
C VAL A 23 -12.64 -12.51 11.85
N GLU A 24 -12.14 -13.18 12.88
CA GLU A 24 -11.06 -14.13 12.81
C GLU A 24 -11.28 -14.86 11.50
N PRO A 25 -10.35 -14.77 10.52
CA PRO A 25 -10.57 -15.47 9.28
C PRO A 25 -10.82 -16.91 9.72
N GLU A 26 -12.02 -17.44 9.42
CA GLU A 26 -12.30 -18.85 9.59
C GLU A 26 -11.08 -19.52 9.03
N GLN A 27 -10.24 -20.09 9.91
CA GLN A 27 -9.11 -20.83 9.44
C GLN A 27 -9.74 -21.84 8.50
N PRO A 28 -9.33 -21.90 7.22
CA PRO A 28 -9.86 -22.92 6.36
C PRO A 28 -9.43 -24.22 7.04
N ILE A 29 -10.36 -24.84 7.77
CA ILE A 29 -10.25 -26.19 8.27
C ILE A 29 -9.90 -26.91 6.99
N GLY A 30 -8.62 -27.27 6.84
CA GLY A 30 -8.12 -27.79 5.58
C GLY A 30 -9.04 -28.95 5.30
N ALA A 31 -9.83 -28.88 4.23
CA ALA A 31 -10.98 -29.78 3.98
C ALA A 31 -10.61 -31.27 3.88
N PHE A 32 -9.34 -31.58 4.16
CA PHE A 32 -8.63 -32.82 3.95
C PHE A 32 -7.63 -33.17 5.05
N GLU A 33 -7.71 -32.56 6.23
CA GLU A 33 -7.08 -33.14 7.44
C GLU A 33 -7.63 -34.57 7.71
N GLY A 34 -8.74 -34.93 7.06
CA GLY A 34 -9.30 -36.29 6.98
C GLY A 34 -8.85 -37.20 5.82
N ILE A 35 -7.94 -36.83 4.90
CA ILE A 35 -7.47 -37.78 3.84
C ILE A 35 -6.40 -38.75 4.38
N ALA A 36 -5.55 -38.30 5.30
CA ALA A 36 -4.55 -39.18 5.91
C ALA A 36 -5.16 -40.48 6.51
N PRO A 37 -6.30 -40.43 7.22
CA PRO A 37 -7.00 -41.64 7.63
C PRO A 37 -7.64 -42.42 6.46
N VAL A 38 -8.00 -41.78 5.34
CA VAL A 38 -8.55 -42.48 4.14
C VAL A 38 -7.48 -43.33 3.47
N ALA A 39 -6.25 -42.82 3.31
CA ALA A 39 -5.15 -43.61 2.76
C ALA A 39 -4.78 -44.80 3.65
N HIS A 40 -4.73 -44.60 4.97
CA HIS A 40 -4.47 -45.67 5.94
C HIS A 40 -5.61 -46.70 6.01
N THR A 41 -6.87 -46.27 5.94
CA THR A 41 -8.02 -47.18 5.95
C THR A 41 -8.13 -47.96 4.64
N MET A 42 -7.81 -47.35 3.49
CA MET A 42 -7.73 -48.05 2.21
C MET A 42 -6.60 -49.09 2.19
N ALA A 43 -5.41 -48.77 2.72
CA ALA A 43 -4.34 -49.75 2.88
C ALA A 43 -4.72 -50.90 3.82
N GLY A 44 -5.42 -50.60 4.92
CA GLY A 44 -5.94 -51.61 5.85
C GLY A 44 -7.02 -52.51 5.23
N LEU A 45 -7.92 -51.94 4.42
CA LEU A 45 -8.96 -52.67 3.68
C LEU A 45 -8.37 -53.53 2.57
N ALA A 46 -7.35 -53.04 1.87
CA ALA A 46 -6.59 -53.78 0.87
C ALA A 46 -5.89 -55.01 1.48
N ALA A 47 -5.34 -54.86 2.69
CA ALA A 47 -4.71 -55.95 3.43
C ALA A 47 -5.70 -56.99 3.98
N THR A 48 -6.91 -56.57 4.37
CA THR A 48 -7.92 -57.47 4.98
C THR A 48 -8.86 -58.11 3.96
N ASN A 49 -9.10 -57.48 2.81
CA ASN A 49 -10.04 -57.92 1.77
C ASN A 49 -9.42 -57.94 0.36
N SER A 50 -8.19 -58.44 0.25
CA SER A 50 -7.47 -58.56 -1.04
C SER A 50 -8.24 -59.37 -2.09
N ARG A 51 -9.01 -60.39 -1.67
CA ARG A 51 -9.77 -61.28 -2.56
C ARG A 51 -10.94 -60.59 -3.28
N SER A 52 -11.61 -59.62 -2.66
CA SER A 52 -12.73 -58.89 -3.27
C SER A 52 -12.27 -57.72 -4.15
N LEU A 53 -10.99 -57.31 -4.04
CA LEU A 53 -10.39 -56.23 -4.83
C LEU A 53 -9.62 -56.73 -6.06
N GLY A 54 -9.78 -58.00 -6.44
CA GLY A 54 -9.11 -58.60 -7.60
C GLY A 54 -7.80 -59.33 -7.28
N GLY A 55 -7.53 -59.62 -6.01
CA GLY A 55 -6.33 -60.31 -5.54
C GLY A 55 -5.31 -59.38 -4.90
N GLU A 56 -4.30 -59.95 -4.24
CA GLU A 56 -3.24 -59.22 -3.52
C GLU A 56 -2.49 -58.23 -4.43
N VAL A 57 -2.31 -58.58 -5.71
CA VAL A 57 -1.61 -57.73 -6.68
C VAL A 57 -2.40 -56.44 -6.97
N ALA A 58 -3.70 -56.55 -7.21
CA ALA A 58 -4.56 -55.38 -7.48
C ALA A 58 -4.70 -54.48 -6.23
N ALA A 59 -4.81 -55.09 -5.05
CA ALA A 59 -4.86 -54.39 -3.77
C ALA A 59 -3.57 -53.61 -3.49
N ASN A 60 -2.40 -54.20 -3.78
CA ASN A 60 -1.10 -53.53 -3.63
C ASN A 60 -0.93 -52.37 -4.62
N VAL A 61 -1.36 -52.53 -5.87
CA VAL A 61 -1.32 -51.44 -6.86
C VAL A 61 -2.21 -50.28 -6.43
N LEU A 62 -3.43 -50.55 -5.98
CA LEU A 62 -4.33 -49.50 -5.48
C LEU A 62 -3.74 -48.79 -4.25
N SER A 63 -3.19 -49.54 -3.30
CA SER A 63 -2.54 -48.96 -2.11
C SER A 63 -1.34 -48.09 -2.49
N ALA A 64 -0.53 -48.52 -3.47
CA ALA A 64 0.61 -47.75 -3.96
C ALA A 64 0.17 -46.46 -4.67
N SER A 65 -0.85 -46.53 -5.54
CA SER A 65 -1.41 -45.36 -6.22
C SER A 65 -2.00 -44.35 -5.24
N VAL A 66 -2.75 -44.81 -4.22
CA VAL A 66 -3.31 -43.92 -3.19
C VAL A 66 -2.19 -43.27 -2.37
N SER A 67 -1.14 -44.01 -2.02
CA SER A 67 0.02 -43.46 -1.33
C SER A 67 0.74 -42.40 -2.16
N GLN A 68 0.92 -42.65 -3.46
CA GLN A 68 1.54 -41.71 -4.38
C GLN A 68 0.72 -40.43 -4.53
N ILE A 69 -0.59 -40.55 -4.78
CA ILE A 69 -1.50 -39.39 -4.89
C ILE A 69 -1.50 -38.58 -3.59
N SER A 70 -1.47 -39.25 -2.44
CA SER A 70 -1.41 -38.58 -1.13
C SER A 70 -0.11 -37.79 -0.96
N ALA A 71 1.03 -38.35 -1.40
CA ALA A 71 2.31 -37.66 -1.37
C ALA A 71 2.31 -36.44 -2.31
N GLU A 72 1.85 -36.59 -3.55
CA GLU A 72 1.72 -35.50 -4.52
C GLU A 72 0.79 -34.39 -4.00
N LEU A 73 -0.30 -34.73 -3.32
CA LEU A 73 -1.21 -33.76 -2.72
C LEU A 73 -0.54 -32.96 -1.58
N ILE A 74 0.28 -33.62 -0.76
CA ILE A 74 1.01 -32.95 0.32
C ILE A 74 2.05 -32.00 -0.27
N ASP A 75 2.79 -32.43 -1.29
CA ASP A 75 3.82 -31.60 -1.92
C ASP A 75 3.23 -30.42 -2.67
N THR A 76 2.15 -30.62 -3.43
CA THR A 76 1.42 -29.51 -4.07
C THR A 76 0.84 -28.53 -3.04
N LYS A 77 0.36 -29.00 -1.89
CA LYS A 77 -0.09 -28.11 -0.80
C LYS A 77 1.06 -27.30 -0.20
N ARG A 78 2.24 -27.90 -0.03
CA ARG A 78 3.45 -27.20 0.44
C ARG A 78 3.86 -26.12 -0.55
N GLU A 79 3.92 -26.46 -1.83
CA GLU A 79 4.27 -25.51 -2.89
C GLU A 79 3.24 -24.37 -2.96
N LEU A 80 1.95 -24.69 -2.91
CA LEU A 80 0.88 -23.70 -2.95
C LEU A 80 0.95 -22.75 -1.74
N ASN A 81 1.21 -23.27 -0.55
CA ASN A 81 1.41 -22.44 0.64
C ASN A 81 2.67 -21.57 0.53
N HIS A 82 3.75 -22.13 -0.03
CA HIS A 82 5.00 -21.40 -0.25
C HIS A 82 4.81 -20.24 -1.23
N VAL A 83 4.18 -20.49 -2.39
CA VAL A 83 3.88 -19.49 -3.41
C VAL A 83 2.93 -18.43 -2.87
N ARG A 84 1.91 -18.81 -2.08
CA ARG A 84 1.04 -17.84 -1.41
C ARG A 84 1.82 -16.94 -0.45
N GLY A 85 2.72 -17.51 0.36
CA GLY A 85 3.58 -16.74 1.24
C GLY A 85 4.46 -15.73 0.48
N GLN A 86 5.09 -16.16 -0.62
CA GLN A 86 5.87 -15.26 -1.48
C GLN A 86 5.01 -14.17 -2.13
N LEU A 87 3.79 -14.50 -2.54
CA LEU A 87 2.86 -13.52 -3.12
C LEU A 87 2.47 -12.45 -2.10
N ASP A 88 2.18 -12.84 -0.86
CA ASP A 88 1.83 -11.93 0.23
C ASP A 88 3.04 -11.05 0.61
N GLU A 89 4.24 -11.62 0.66
CA GLU A 89 5.48 -10.86 0.90
C GLU A 89 5.75 -9.84 -0.23
N CYS A 90 5.62 -10.26 -1.49
CA CYS A 90 5.78 -9.37 -2.65
C CYS A 90 4.72 -8.26 -2.67
N ARG A 91 3.49 -8.57 -2.29
CA ARG A 91 2.41 -7.59 -2.15
C ARG A 91 2.71 -6.59 -1.04
N ASN A 92 3.14 -7.06 0.13
CA ASN A 92 3.48 -6.21 1.27
C ASN A 92 4.65 -5.29 0.95
N THR A 93 5.73 -5.82 0.38
CA THR A 93 6.88 -5.01 -0.04
C THR A 93 6.47 -3.96 -1.07
N THR A 94 5.70 -4.32 -2.09
CA THR A 94 5.18 -3.36 -3.09
C THR A 94 4.31 -2.27 -2.44
N SER A 95 3.49 -2.64 -1.46
CA SER A 95 2.68 -1.67 -0.71
C SER A 95 3.56 -0.67 0.05
N THR A 96 4.58 -1.15 0.78
CA THR A 96 5.49 -0.26 1.53
C THR A 96 6.29 0.67 0.60
N TRP A 97 6.70 0.19 -0.58
CA TRP A 97 7.37 1.03 -1.56
C TRP A 97 6.45 2.09 -2.16
N ARG A 98 5.18 1.76 -2.42
CA ARG A 98 4.18 2.74 -2.88
C ARG A 98 3.91 3.81 -1.84
N GLU A 99 3.82 3.43 -0.57
CA GLU A 99 3.66 4.38 0.53
C GLU A 99 4.83 5.35 0.62
N LYS A 100 6.08 4.82 0.63
CA LYS A 100 7.30 5.64 0.64
C LYS A 100 7.39 6.55 -0.59
N ALA A 101 7.04 6.03 -1.77
CA ALA A 101 7.01 6.81 -3.01
C ALA A 101 5.99 7.96 -2.91
N GLY A 102 4.81 7.70 -2.34
CA GLY A 102 3.79 8.74 -2.09
C GLY A 102 4.32 9.85 -1.17
N VAL A 103 4.96 9.48 -0.06
CA VAL A 103 5.56 10.46 0.86
C VAL A 103 6.66 11.27 0.17
N LEU A 104 7.56 10.64 -0.57
CA LEU A 104 8.62 11.34 -1.31
C LEU A 104 8.03 12.27 -2.38
N GLN A 105 7.01 11.82 -3.11
CA GLN A 105 6.36 12.62 -4.13
C GLN A 105 5.72 13.88 -3.53
N GLU A 106 5.09 13.76 -2.37
CA GLU A 106 4.51 14.91 -1.67
C GLU A 106 5.59 15.87 -1.17
N ARG A 107 6.70 15.35 -0.61
CA ARG A 107 7.86 16.18 -0.22
C ARG A 107 8.45 16.93 -1.42
N VAL A 108 8.63 16.25 -2.56
CA VAL A 108 9.14 16.88 -3.81
C VAL A 108 8.17 17.93 -4.33
N LYS A 109 6.87 17.65 -4.30
CA LYS A 109 5.83 18.61 -4.74
C LYS A 109 5.78 19.82 -3.82
N GLY A 110 5.89 19.62 -2.50
CA GLY A 110 6.00 20.68 -1.50
C GLY A 110 7.22 21.56 -1.75
N ALA A 111 8.41 20.96 -1.91
CA ALA A 111 9.65 21.67 -2.23
C ALA A 111 9.56 22.46 -3.55
N ARG A 112 8.97 21.86 -4.59
CA ARG A 112 8.77 22.55 -5.88
C ARG A 112 7.83 23.75 -5.73
N THR A 113 6.77 23.61 -4.95
CA THR A 113 5.79 24.67 -4.71
C THR A 113 6.42 25.82 -3.92
N ALA A 114 7.17 25.51 -2.86
CA ALA A 114 7.92 26.48 -2.07
C ALA A 114 8.93 27.25 -2.94
N ARG A 115 9.67 26.55 -3.81
CA ARG A 115 10.63 27.18 -4.74
C ARG A 115 9.93 28.09 -5.76
N ASN A 116 8.80 27.67 -6.31
CA ASN A 116 8.02 28.50 -7.22
C ASN A 116 7.49 29.76 -6.54
N LEU A 117 7.02 29.64 -5.29
CA LEU A 117 6.55 30.77 -4.49
C LEU A 117 7.70 31.73 -4.15
N GLY A 118 8.87 31.20 -3.78
CA GLY A 118 10.08 31.98 -3.56
C GLY A 118 10.52 32.76 -4.80
N ASN A 119 10.54 32.09 -5.97
CA ASN A 119 10.85 32.74 -7.25
C ASN A 119 9.84 33.85 -7.58
N ALA A 120 8.55 33.60 -7.40
CA ALA A 120 7.49 34.59 -7.63
C ALA A 120 7.64 35.81 -6.70
N ALA A 121 7.93 35.57 -5.42
CA ALA A 121 8.19 36.63 -4.45
C ALA A 121 9.41 37.47 -4.84
N ILE A 122 10.51 36.84 -5.27
CA ILE A 122 11.71 37.55 -5.74
C ILE A 122 11.37 38.43 -6.97
N THR A 123 10.63 37.90 -7.95
CA THR A 123 10.23 38.67 -9.14
C THR A 123 9.35 39.86 -8.78
N LEU A 124 8.32 39.65 -7.95
CA LEU A 124 7.40 40.71 -7.52
C LEU A 124 8.11 41.76 -6.67
N GLY A 125 8.95 41.34 -5.73
CA GLY A 125 9.73 42.23 -4.87
C GLY A 125 10.71 43.08 -5.69
N THR A 126 11.39 42.48 -6.67
CA THR A 126 12.30 43.22 -7.57
C THR A 126 11.53 44.23 -8.43
N ALA A 127 10.35 43.86 -8.95
CA ALA A 127 9.50 44.78 -9.69
C ALA A 127 9.02 45.95 -8.82
N ALA A 128 8.63 45.69 -7.56
CA ALA A 128 8.24 46.72 -6.60
C ALA A 128 9.39 47.69 -6.28
N VAL A 129 10.63 47.18 -6.13
CA VAL A 129 11.82 48.04 -5.97
C VAL A 129 12.04 48.90 -7.21
N GLY A 130 11.85 48.37 -8.42
CA GLY A 130 11.92 49.16 -9.66
C GLY A 130 10.89 50.31 -9.69
N VAL A 131 9.65 50.04 -9.28
CA VAL A 131 8.59 51.07 -9.16
C VAL A 131 8.95 52.11 -8.10
N ALA A 132 9.52 51.70 -6.97
CA ALA A 132 9.97 52.61 -5.92
C ALA A 132 11.03 53.59 -6.42
N ILE A 133 11.99 53.12 -7.24
CA ILE A 133 13.01 53.97 -7.85
C ILE A 133 12.36 55.01 -8.77
N GLU A 134 11.38 54.61 -9.59
CA GLU A 134 10.70 55.54 -10.49
C GLU A 134 9.86 56.59 -9.72
N LEU A 135 9.19 56.18 -8.63
CA LEU A 135 8.47 57.10 -7.73
C LEU A 135 9.41 58.10 -7.05
N TYR A 136 10.62 57.67 -6.67
CA TYR A 136 11.64 58.54 -6.11
C TYR A 136 12.06 59.62 -7.12
N ARG A 137 12.20 59.26 -8.40
CA ARG A 137 12.52 60.22 -9.48
C ARG A 137 11.40 61.24 -9.70
N GLN A 138 10.15 60.88 -9.42
CA GLN A 138 8.99 61.78 -9.51
C GLN A 138 8.78 62.63 -8.25
N SER A 139 9.75 62.71 -7.34
CA SER A 139 9.69 63.49 -6.09
C SER A 139 8.61 63.07 -5.08
N LEU A 140 8.05 61.87 -5.23
CA LEU A 140 7.11 61.25 -4.27
C LEU A 140 7.88 60.50 -3.17
N ASN A 141 8.69 61.23 -2.41
CA ASN A 141 9.69 60.65 -1.50
C ASN A 141 9.11 59.71 -0.43
N THR A 142 8.01 60.09 0.22
CA THR A 142 7.42 59.25 1.29
C THR A 142 6.90 57.92 0.74
N THR A 143 6.23 57.95 -0.41
CA THR A 143 5.64 56.76 -1.04
C THR A 143 6.73 55.84 -1.60
N SER A 144 7.82 56.39 -2.15
CA SER A 144 8.91 55.59 -2.71
C SER A 144 9.65 54.78 -1.64
N TYR A 145 9.95 55.36 -0.48
CA TYR A 145 10.58 54.62 0.63
C TYR A 145 9.70 53.49 1.13
N LEU A 146 8.38 53.71 1.22
CA LEU A 146 7.44 52.71 1.71
C LEU A 146 7.33 51.52 0.73
N VAL A 147 7.16 51.79 -0.57
CA VAL A 147 7.11 50.75 -1.61
C VAL A 147 8.45 50.02 -1.72
N GLY A 148 9.57 50.73 -1.62
CA GLY A 148 10.90 50.13 -1.65
C GLY A 148 11.16 49.20 -0.48
N ALA A 149 10.79 49.61 0.74
CA ALA A 149 10.92 48.78 1.94
C ALA A 149 10.07 47.50 1.83
N ILE A 150 8.84 47.60 1.34
CA ILE A 150 7.98 46.43 1.09
C ILE A 150 8.60 45.52 0.03
N GLY A 151 9.08 46.08 -1.09
CA GLY A 151 9.73 45.32 -2.15
C GLY A 151 10.92 44.51 -1.64
N ILE A 152 11.81 45.14 -0.87
CA ILE A 152 12.96 44.48 -0.24
C ILE A 152 12.50 43.38 0.72
N ALA A 153 11.50 43.66 1.57
CA ALA A 153 10.97 42.67 2.50
C ALA A 153 10.42 41.43 1.77
N ILE A 154 9.69 41.61 0.66
CA ILE A 154 9.17 40.50 -0.15
C ILE A 154 10.31 39.68 -0.77
N VAL A 155 11.37 40.33 -1.29
CA VAL A 155 12.54 39.61 -1.83
C VAL A 155 13.20 38.76 -0.74
N LEU A 156 13.40 39.33 0.45
CA LEU A 156 14.01 38.61 1.58
C LEU A 156 13.12 37.42 2.00
N LEU A 157 11.81 37.63 2.12
CA LEU A 157 10.87 36.54 2.41
C LEU A 157 10.92 35.45 1.34
N GLY A 158 11.00 35.80 0.06
CA GLY A 158 11.15 34.84 -1.04
C GLY A 158 12.43 34.01 -0.95
N TRP A 159 13.53 34.62 -0.51
CA TRP A 159 14.80 33.93 -0.30
C TRP A 159 14.73 32.93 0.84
N PHE A 160 14.17 33.32 1.99
CA PHE A 160 14.08 32.44 3.16
C PHE A 160 13.01 31.35 2.99
N ALA A 161 11.90 31.64 2.32
CA ALA A 161 10.85 30.65 2.04
C ALA A 161 11.33 29.46 1.19
N GLY A 162 12.36 29.65 0.35
CA GLY A 162 12.95 28.57 -0.44
C GLY A 162 13.93 27.66 0.33
N SER A 163 14.38 28.09 1.52
CA SER A 163 15.44 27.40 2.28
C SER A 163 14.92 26.44 3.37
N GLY A 164 13.67 26.57 3.81
CA GLY A 164 13.10 25.81 4.93
C GLY A 164 12.73 24.34 4.66
N GLY A 165 13.29 23.73 3.62
CA GLY A 165 12.98 22.35 3.22
C GLY A 165 14.06 21.31 3.56
N SER A 166 15.18 21.72 4.17
CA SER A 166 16.21 20.79 4.66
C SER A 166 16.08 20.66 6.17
N GLU A 167 16.05 19.41 6.64
CA GLU A 167 16.10 18.97 8.05
C GLU A 167 14.74 18.69 8.71
N GLU A 168 14.14 17.54 8.34
CA GLU A 168 13.86 16.38 9.23
C GLU A 168 13.31 15.15 8.44
#